data_AF-U5CNG7-F1
#
_entry.id   AF-U5CNG7-F1
#
_cell.length_a   1.000
_cell.length_b   1.000
_cell.length_c   1.000
_cell.angle_alpha   90.00
_cell.angle_beta   90.00
_cell.angle_gamma   90.00
#
_symmetry.space_group_name_H-M   'P 1'
#
loop_
_entity.id
_entity.type
_entity.pdbx_description
1 polymer ?
#
loop_
_entity_poly.entity_id
_entity_poly.type
_entity_poly.pdbx_seq_one_letter_code
_entity_poly.pdbx_strand_id
1 'polypeptide(L)'
;MDSKSADKPHALCIPYPAQGHINPMMHLAKLLHARGFYITFVNTEFNHERVTSSGGAIELKHLEDFNLESIPDGLPPDDCRTQESLFDATTKYFLSPFKDLVSKLNGSMEVPRLTCIISDGLLNFTQQVVEENGIPRISLWTTSACGYWGFLKYPEIIERGILPFKGLSLSLPHTNTQLSLSQTLITWFVVQRKALENV
;
A
#
# COMPACT_ATOMS: atom_id res chain seq x y z
N MET A 1 -29.81 19.99 -12.76
CA MET A 1 -28.36 19.73 -12.93
C MET A 1 -27.81 19.63 -11.52
N ASP A 2 -27.77 18.42 -10.97
CA ASP A 2 -27.46 18.19 -9.56
C ASP A 2 -25.94 18.24 -9.34
N SER A 3 -25.48 19.22 -8.56
CA SER A 3 -24.08 19.38 -8.12
C SER A 3 -23.70 18.38 -7.01
N LYS A 4 -23.90 17.07 -7.23
CA LYS A 4 -23.79 16.04 -6.17
C LYS A 4 -22.39 15.49 -5.89
N SER A 5 -21.35 15.85 -6.65
CA SER A 5 -20.01 15.29 -6.46
C SER A 5 -19.12 16.06 -5.48
N ALA A 6 -19.40 17.34 -5.18
CA ALA A 6 -18.44 18.20 -4.48
C ALA A 6 -18.26 17.87 -2.97
N ASP A 7 -19.21 17.18 -2.33
CA ASP A 7 -19.24 17.00 -0.86
C ASP A 7 -19.05 15.54 -0.37
N LYS A 8 -18.83 14.57 -1.27
CA LYS A 8 -18.63 13.17 -0.84
C LYS A 8 -17.22 12.97 -0.28
N PRO A 9 -17.06 12.27 0.87
CA PRO A 9 -15.73 11.90 1.34
C PRO A 9 -15.09 10.93 0.36
N HIS A 10 -13.91 11.26 -0.13
CA HIS A 10 -13.15 10.45 -1.08
C HIS A 10 -12.03 9.71 -0.34
N ALA A 11 -12.10 8.38 -0.36
CA ALA A 11 -11.05 7.51 0.14
C ALA A 11 -10.27 6.87 -1.02
N LEU A 12 -8.96 7.06 -1.02
CA LEU A 12 -8.05 6.27 -1.86
C LEU A 12 -7.61 5.04 -1.08
N CYS A 13 -7.81 3.86 -1.65
CA CYS A 13 -7.41 2.58 -1.05
C CYS A 13 -6.25 1.98 -1.85
N ILE A 14 -5.09 1.80 -1.23
CA ILE A 14 -3.90 1.19 -1.84
C ILE A 14 -3.42 -0.03 -1.03
N PRO A 15 -3.71 -1.27 -1.47
CA PRO A 15 -3.21 -2.48 -0.86
C PRO A 15 -1.73 -2.75 -1.22
N TYR A 16 -1.05 -3.57 -0.42
CA TYR A 16 0.18 -4.21 -0.87
C TYR A 16 -0.14 -5.13 -2.07
N PRO A 17 0.70 -5.21 -3.13
CA PRO A 17 0.34 -5.83 -4.41
C PRO A 17 0.31 -7.37 -4.40
N ALA A 18 -0.10 -7.98 -3.30
CA ALA A 18 -0.29 -9.42 -3.14
C ALA A 18 -1.75 -9.74 -2.78
N GLN A 19 -2.27 -10.88 -3.25
CA GLN A 19 -3.69 -11.25 -3.14
C GLN A 19 -4.23 -11.25 -1.70
N GLY A 20 -3.40 -11.69 -0.74
CA GLY A 20 -3.75 -11.69 0.68
C GLY A 20 -4.00 -10.29 1.28
N HIS A 21 -3.56 -9.23 0.59
CA HIS A 21 -3.76 -7.84 0.98
C HIS A 21 -4.83 -7.13 0.13
N ILE A 22 -4.87 -7.44 -1.17
CA ILE A 22 -5.84 -6.87 -2.12
C ILE A 22 -7.28 -7.21 -1.70
N ASN A 23 -7.57 -8.47 -1.38
CA ASN A 23 -8.93 -8.91 -1.07
C ASN A 23 -9.51 -8.24 0.20
N PRO A 24 -8.80 -8.22 1.36
CA PRO A 24 -9.26 -7.48 2.53
C PRO A 24 -9.47 -5.99 2.28
N MET A 25 -8.56 -5.33 1.56
CA MET A 25 -8.71 -3.92 1.21
C MET A 25 -9.92 -3.69 0.31
N MET A 26 -10.18 -4.59 -0.66
CA MET A 26 -11.35 -4.51 -1.54
C MET A 26 -12.66 -4.65 -0.76
N HIS A 27 -12.71 -5.55 0.22
CA HIS A 27 -13.89 -5.66 1.11
C HIS A 27 -14.09 -4.38 1.92
N LEU A 28 -13.02 -3.82 2.49
CA LEU A 28 -13.11 -2.54 3.21
C LEU A 28 -13.59 -1.40 2.28
N ALA A 29 -13.05 -1.31 1.07
CA ALA A 29 -13.43 -0.32 0.08
C ALA A 29 -14.92 -0.43 -0.29
N LYS A 30 -15.43 -1.65 -0.51
CA LYS A 30 -16.86 -1.89 -0.77
C LYS A 30 -17.74 -1.48 0.43
N LEU A 31 -17.29 -1.71 1.66
CA LEU A 31 -18.01 -1.27 2.87
C LEU A 31 -18.05 0.25 3.00
N LEU A 32 -16.95 0.93 2.70
CA LEU A 32 -16.88 2.40 2.72
C LEU A 32 -17.76 3.00 1.61
N HIS A 33 -17.73 2.44 0.41
CA HIS A 33 -18.61 2.81 -0.69
C HIS A 33 -20.08 2.70 -0.30
N ALA A 34 -20.49 1.58 0.32
CA ALA A 34 -21.84 1.39 0.84
C ALA A 34 -22.22 2.42 1.95
N ARG A 35 -21.25 3.12 2.54
CA ARG A 35 -21.44 4.20 3.52
C ARG A 35 -21.39 5.60 2.88
N GLY A 36 -21.34 5.70 1.55
CA GLY A 36 -21.39 6.96 0.80
C GLY A 36 -20.04 7.57 0.45
N PHE A 37 -18.94 6.82 0.63
CA PHE A 37 -17.63 7.28 0.17
C PHE A 37 -17.50 7.15 -1.35
N TYR A 38 -16.82 8.13 -1.94
CA TYR A 38 -16.19 7.97 -3.24
C TYR A 38 -14.91 7.15 -3.06
N ILE A 39 -14.75 6.09 -3.84
CA ILE A 39 -13.61 5.19 -3.73
C ILE A 39 -12.73 5.30 -4.97
N THR A 40 -11.44 5.53 -4.74
CA THR A 40 -10.40 5.21 -5.71
C THR A 40 -9.60 4.02 -5.20
N PHE A 41 -9.75 2.86 -5.83
CA PHE A 41 -8.99 1.66 -5.49
C PHE A 41 -7.79 1.52 -6.44
N VAL A 42 -6.59 1.51 -5.87
CA VAL A 42 -5.34 1.49 -6.65
C VAL A 42 -4.81 0.07 -6.73
N ASN A 43 -4.58 -0.40 -7.95
CA ASN A 43 -3.85 -1.64 -8.22
C ASN A 43 -2.48 -1.32 -8.81
N THR A 44 -1.61 -2.34 -8.90
CA THR A 44 -0.55 -2.29 -9.91
C THR A 44 -1.15 -2.54 -11.28
N GLU A 45 -0.53 -2.06 -12.36
CA GLU A 45 -0.97 -2.35 -13.73
C GLU A 45 -1.13 -3.87 -13.96
N PHE A 46 -0.15 -4.66 -13.52
CA PHE A 46 -0.22 -6.14 -13.56
C PHE A 46 -1.47 -6.71 -12.87
N ASN A 47 -1.81 -6.24 -11.66
CA ASN A 47 -2.99 -6.72 -10.95
C ASN A 47 -4.29 -6.16 -11.57
N HIS A 48 -4.26 -4.93 -12.07
CA HIS A 48 -5.40 -4.29 -12.74
C HIS A 48 -5.81 -5.05 -14.00
N GLU A 49 -4.84 -5.45 -14.83
CA GLU A 49 -5.06 -6.25 -16.03
C GLU A 49 -5.66 -7.61 -15.69
N ARG A 50 -5.17 -8.29 -14.65
CA ARG A 50 -5.71 -9.58 -14.20
C ARG A 50 -7.15 -9.48 -13.70
N VAL A 51 -7.47 -8.46 -12.91
CA VAL A 51 -8.84 -8.20 -12.43
C VAL A 51 -9.77 -7.85 -13.58
N THR A 52 -9.28 -7.11 -14.57
CA THR A 52 -10.07 -6.76 -15.77
C THR A 52 -10.31 -7.97 -16.66
N SER A 53 -9.27 -8.77 -16.91
CA SER A 53 -9.33 -9.94 -17.80
C SER A 53 -10.16 -11.09 -17.22
N SER A 54 -10.23 -11.20 -15.89
CA SER A 54 -11.08 -12.19 -15.22
C SER A 54 -12.55 -11.76 -15.09
N GLY A 55 -12.90 -10.56 -15.56
CA GLY A 55 -14.25 -10.01 -15.42
C GLY A 55 -14.56 -9.42 -14.04
N GLY A 56 -13.66 -9.53 -13.06
CA GLY A 56 -13.86 -8.97 -11.72
C GLY A 56 -14.01 -7.44 -11.71
N ALA A 57 -13.40 -6.74 -12.67
CA ALA A 57 -13.61 -5.30 -12.85
C ALA A 57 -15.01 -4.94 -13.36
N ILE A 58 -15.71 -5.86 -14.05
CA ILE A 58 -17.03 -5.59 -14.64
C ILE A 58 -18.05 -5.32 -13.54
N GLU A 59 -18.04 -6.11 -12.47
CA GLU A 59 -18.91 -5.88 -11.31
C GLU A 59 -18.70 -4.49 -10.69
N LEU A 60 -17.46 -4.00 -10.70
CA LEU A 60 -17.09 -2.71 -10.12
C LEU A 60 -17.41 -1.54 -11.06
N LYS A 61 -17.35 -1.73 -12.38
CA LYS A 61 -17.71 -0.69 -13.38
C LYS A 61 -19.16 -0.23 -13.29
N HIS A 62 -20.04 -1.04 -12.72
CA HIS A 62 -21.44 -0.69 -12.50
C HIS A 62 -21.67 0.10 -11.20
N LEU A 63 -20.66 0.22 -10.34
CA LEU A 63 -20.75 1.00 -9.12
C LEU A 63 -20.35 2.45 -9.41
N GLU A 64 -21.34 3.34 -9.45
CA GLU A 64 -21.07 4.80 -9.44
C GLU A 64 -20.18 5.15 -8.23
N ASP A 65 -19.26 6.09 -8.40
CA ASP A 65 -18.30 6.52 -7.36
C ASP A 65 -17.32 5.43 -6.87
N PHE A 66 -17.12 4.35 -7.64
CA PHE A 66 -16.10 3.34 -7.37
C PHE A 66 -15.15 3.21 -8.57
N ASN A 67 -13.99 3.84 -8.49
CA ASN A 67 -13.01 3.84 -9.57
C ASN A 67 -11.84 2.92 -9.28
N LEU A 68 -11.43 2.16 -10.28
CA LEU A 68 -10.15 1.45 -10.29
C LEU A 68 -9.11 2.30 -11.01
N GLU A 69 -8.01 2.60 -10.32
CA GLU A 69 -6.82 3.21 -10.91
C GLU A 69 -5.66 2.22 -10.85
N SER A 70 -4.59 2.48 -11.61
CA SER A 70 -3.39 1.67 -11.60
C SER A 70 -2.13 2.50 -11.55
N ILE A 71 -1.09 1.95 -10.93
CA ILE A 71 0.28 2.46 -10.99
C ILE A 71 1.24 1.38 -11.51
N PRO A 72 2.31 1.74 -12.23
CA PRO A 72 3.32 0.79 -12.65
C PRO A 72 4.06 0.21 -11.43
N ASP A 73 4.37 -1.09 -11.47
CA ASP A 73 5.18 -1.75 -10.45
C ASP A 73 6.69 -1.72 -10.77
N GLY A 74 7.07 -1.32 -11.99
CA GLY A 74 8.46 -1.23 -12.44
C GLY A 74 9.12 -2.59 -12.70
N LEU A 75 8.38 -3.70 -12.60
CA LEU A 75 8.90 -5.04 -12.79
C LEU A 75 8.74 -5.51 -14.25
N PRO A 76 9.70 -6.26 -14.80
CA PRO A 76 9.59 -6.87 -16.13
C PRO A 76 8.31 -7.71 -16.27
N PRO A 77 7.66 -7.79 -17.44
CA PRO A 77 6.41 -8.54 -17.60
C PRO A 77 6.48 -10.03 -17.22
N ASP A 78 7.66 -10.64 -17.33
CA ASP A 78 7.94 -12.04 -17.03
C ASP A 78 8.32 -12.33 -15.56
N ASP A 79 8.46 -11.30 -14.71
CA ASP A 79 8.71 -11.48 -13.28
C ASP A 79 7.52 -12.18 -12.60
N CYS A 80 7.81 -13.16 -11.74
CA CYS A 80 6.79 -13.96 -11.05
C CYS A 80 6.06 -13.21 -9.91
N ARG A 81 6.44 -11.96 -9.62
CA ARG A 81 5.94 -11.16 -8.49
C ARG A 81 6.08 -11.91 -7.17
N THR A 82 7.29 -12.41 -6.89
CA THR A 82 7.59 -13.05 -5.60
C THR A 82 7.57 -12.02 -4.48
N GLN A 83 7.57 -12.48 -3.23
CA GLN A 83 7.58 -11.57 -2.08
C GLN A 83 8.81 -10.63 -2.11
N GLU A 84 9.96 -11.15 -2.51
CA GLU A 84 11.21 -10.39 -2.64
C GLU A 84 11.12 -9.35 -3.76
N SER A 85 10.65 -9.72 -4.95
CA SER A 85 10.55 -8.79 -6.08
C SER A 85 9.52 -7.69 -5.81
N LEU A 86 8.38 -8.03 -5.20
CA LEU A 86 7.37 -7.05 -4.79
C LEU A 86 7.88 -6.13 -3.67
N PHE A 87 8.62 -6.65 -2.69
CA PHE A 87 9.23 -5.83 -1.64
C PHE A 87 10.21 -4.80 -2.22
N ASP A 88 11.08 -5.26 -3.13
CA ASP A 88 12.02 -4.38 -3.82
C ASP A 88 11.28 -3.34 -4.68
N ALA A 89 10.26 -3.77 -5.43
CA ALA A 89 9.49 -2.90 -6.31
C ALA A 89 8.74 -1.80 -5.55
N THR A 90 8.05 -2.16 -4.47
CA THR A 90 7.31 -1.20 -3.61
C THR A 90 8.22 -0.16 -2.99
N THR A 91 9.49 -0.51 -2.73
CA THR A 91 10.49 0.42 -2.19
C THR A 91 11.10 1.32 -3.27
N LYS A 92 11.34 0.80 -4.47
CA LYS A 92 12.08 1.51 -5.54
C LYS A 92 11.19 2.32 -6.47
N TYR A 93 10.01 1.83 -6.81
CA TYR A 93 9.26 2.31 -7.96
C TYR A 93 7.91 2.96 -7.62
N PHE A 94 7.31 2.65 -6.47
CA PHE A 94 5.91 3.04 -6.22
C PHE A 94 5.72 4.51 -5.82
N LEU A 95 6.74 5.14 -5.20
CA LEU A 95 6.58 6.48 -4.64
C LEU A 95 6.21 7.53 -5.72
N SER A 96 6.97 7.59 -6.82
CA SER A 96 6.75 8.62 -7.84
C SER A 96 5.39 8.47 -8.52
N PRO A 97 5.00 7.30 -9.06
CA PRO A 97 3.71 7.14 -9.70
C PRO A 97 2.53 7.35 -8.74
N PHE A 98 2.71 7.01 -7.46
CA PHE A 98 1.68 7.27 -6.46
C PHE A 98 1.51 8.77 -6.17
N LYS A 99 2.60 9.55 -6.11
CA LYS A 99 2.52 11.01 -6.00
C LYS A 99 1.82 11.63 -7.21
N ASP A 100 2.11 11.13 -8.41
CA ASP A 100 1.48 11.60 -9.64
C ASP A 100 -0.02 11.32 -9.61
N LEU A 101 -0.43 10.12 -9.16
CA LEU A 101 -1.84 9.76 -9.00
C LEU A 101 -2.54 10.64 -7.96
N VAL A 102 -1.95 10.86 -6.78
CA VAL A 102 -2.55 11.73 -5.75
C VAL A 102 -2.70 13.16 -6.26
N SER A 103 -1.70 13.67 -6.99
CA SER A 103 -1.73 15.01 -7.59
C SER A 103 -2.83 15.11 -8.67
N LYS A 104 -2.96 14.10 -9.53
CA LYS A 104 -4.03 13.98 -10.53
C LYS A 104 -5.41 14.03 -9.86
N LEU A 105 -5.62 13.25 -8.79
CA LEU A 105 -6.92 13.19 -8.11
C LEU A 105 -7.26 14.50 -7.40
N ASN A 106 -6.29 15.16 -6.76
CA ASN A 106 -6.50 16.46 -6.11
C ASN A 106 -6.74 17.61 -7.09
N GLY A 107 -6.16 17.53 -8.30
CA GLY A 107 -6.35 18.53 -9.35
C GLY A 107 -7.58 18.30 -10.24
N SER A 108 -8.23 17.15 -10.14
CA SER A 108 -9.39 16.81 -10.97
C SER A 108 -10.67 17.53 -10.51
N MET A 109 -11.47 17.99 -11.47
CA MET A 109 -12.82 18.51 -11.22
C MET A 109 -13.91 17.42 -11.40
N GLU A 110 -13.52 16.25 -11.90
CA GLU A 110 -14.45 15.15 -12.21
C GLU A 110 -14.77 14.30 -10.98
N VAL A 111 -13.87 14.30 -9.99
CA VAL A 111 -13.99 13.49 -8.76
C VAL A 111 -13.93 14.40 -7.53
N PRO A 112 -14.51 14.00 -6.38
CA PRO A 112 -14.40 14.76 -5.15
C PRO A 112 -12.94 14.86 -4.70
N ARG A 113 -12.59 15.92 -3.96
CA ARG A 113 -11.24 16.07 -3.41
C ARG A 113 -10.89 14.92 -2.48
N LEU A 114 -9.65 14.45 -2.54
CA LEU A 114 -9.19 13.34 -1.72
C LEU A 114 -9.24 13.72 -0.23
N THR A 115 -9.98 12.95 0.57
CA THR A 115 -10.17 13.23 2.00
C THR A 115 -9.35 12.34 2.90
N CYS A 116 -9.02 11.12 2.47
CA CYS A 116 -8.14 10.22 3.20
C CYS A 116 -7.45 9.21 2.28
N ILE A 117 -6.31 8.70 2.74
CA ILE A 117 -5.59 7.59 2.12
C ILE A 117 -5.61 6.40 3.07
N ILE A 118 -6.21 5.30 2.65
CA ILE A 118 -6.17 4.01 3.32
C ILE A 118 -5.11 3.16 2.65
N SER A 119 -4.00 2.95 3.34
CA SER A 119 -2.84 2.25 2.78
C SER A 119 -2.53 1.00 3.58
N ASP A 120 -2.03 -0.02 2.89
CA ASP A 120 -1.47 -1.17 3.56
C ASP A 120 -0.29 -0.77 4.47
N GLY A 121 -0.20 -1.41 5.65
CA GLY A 121 0.85 -1.16 6.62
C GLY A 121 2.27 -1.42 6.12
N LEU A 122 2.44 -2.20 5.05
CA LEU A 122 3.75 -2.44 4.44
C LEU A 122 4.20 -1.31 3.49
N LEU A 123 3.29 -0.46 3.03
CA LEU A 123 3.56 0.59 2.04
C LEU A 123 3.93 1.92 2.70
N ASN A 124 5.06 1.95 3.40
CA ASN A 124 5.51 3.13 4.17
C ASN A 124 5.70 4.39 3.34
N PHE A 125 6.01 4.26 2.04
CA PHE A 125 6.20 5.41 1.16
C PHE A 125 4.95 6.31 1.12
N THR A 126 3.77 5.76 1.40
CA THR A 126 2.51 6.52 1.48
C THR A 126 2.51 7.55 2.60
N GLN A 127 3.30 7.35 3.67
CA GLN A 127 3.48 8.30 4.76
C GLN A 127 4.06 9.63 4.27
N GLN A 128 5.06 9.57 3.39
CA GLN A 128 5.65 10.77 2.81
C GLN A 128 4.61 11.55 1.98
N VAL A 129 3.80 10.84 1.19
CA VAL A 129 2.82 11.48 0.30
C VAL A 129 1.71 12.17 1.10
N VAL A 130 1.29 11.59 2.22
CA VAL A 130 0.25 12.20 3.06
C VAL A 130 0.75 13.45 3.79
N GLU A 131 2.01 13.46 4.23
CA GLU A 131 2.65 14.63 4.86
C GLU A 131 2.78 15.78 3.88
N GLU A 132 3.18 15.50 2.64
CA GLU A 132 3.32 16.52 1.58
C GLU A 132 1.96 17.11 1.15
N ASN A 133 0.86 16.38 1.31
CA ASN A 133 -0.47 16.79 0.85
C ASN A 133 -1.41 17.22 1.99
N GLY A 134 -1.04 17.01 3.26
CA GLY A 134 -1.90 17.30 4.41
C GLY A 134 -3.16 16.43 4.49
N ILE A 135 -3.10 15.20 3.96
CA ILE A 135 -4.25 14.27 3.91
C ILE A 135 -4.09 13.23 5.03
N PRO A 136 -5.13 12.88 5.80
CA PRO A 136 -5.01 11.84 6.82
C PRO A 136 -4.74 10.46 6.20
N ARG A 137 -3.85 9.70 6.84
CA ARG A 137 -3.54 8.31 6.50
C ARG A 137 -4.12 7.34 7.52
N ILE A 138 -4.80 6.31 7.01
CA ILE A 138 -5.27 5.16 7.80
C ILE A 138 -4.49 3.94 7.31
N SER A 139 -3.88 3.21 8.24
CA SER A 139 -3.13 2.00 7.90
C SER A 139 -3.99 0.76 8.09
N LEU A 140 -4.14 -0.04 7.05
CA LEU A 140 -4.74 -1.37 7.13
C LEU A 140 -3.63 -2.40 7.37
N TRP A 141 -3.73 -3.11 8.48
CA TRP A 141 -2.85 -4.23 8.80
C TRP A 141 -3.60 -5.54 8.57
N THR A 142 -3.25 -6.27 7.51
CA THR A 142 -3.97 -7.47 7.07
C THR A 142 -3.51 -8.75 7.77
N THR A 143 -2.37 -8.71 8.46
CA THR A 143 -1.87 -9.87 9.23
C THR A 143 -2.46 -9.89 10.64
N SER A 144 -2.21 -10.97 11.39
CA SER A 144 -2.78 -11.15 12.73
C SER A 144 -2.28 -10.09 13.72
N ALA A 145 -3.07 -9.81 14.77
CA ALA A 145 -2.68 -8.90 15.84
C ALA A 145 -1.39 -9.35 16.55
N CYS A 146 -1.17 -10.65 16.72
CA CYS A 146 0.08 -11.16 17.27
C CYS A 146 1.27 -10.99 16.31
N GLY A 147 1.03 -11.11 14.99
CA GLY A 147 2.00 -10.76 13.96
C GLY A 147 2.39 -9.28 14.08
N TYR A 148 1.40 -8.38 14.09
CA TYR A 148 1.60 -6.95 14.28
C TYR A 148 2.41 -6.62 15.54
N TRP A 149 2.10 -7.28 16.66
CA TRP A 149 2.88 -7.12 17.89
C TRP A 149 4.35 -7.51 17.70
N GLY A 150 4.60 -8.61 16.99
CA GLY A 150 5.96 -9.02 16.60
C GLY A 150 6.69 -7.94 15.79
N PHE A 151 5.99 -7.28 14.86
CA PHE A 151 6.54 -6.12 14.14
C PHE A 151 6.87 -4.97 15.10
N LEU A 152 5.95 -4.56 15.97
CA LEU A 152 6.20 -3.48 16.94
C LEU A 152 7.40 -3.77 17.87
N LYS A 153 7.64 -5.05 18.16
CA LYS A 153 8.73 -5.51 19.02
C LYS A 153 10.03 -5.79 18.29
N TYR A 154 10.07 -5.65 16.97
CA TYR A 154 11.26 -5.98 16.19
C TYR A 154 12.53 -5.22 16.61
N PRO A 155 12.50 -3.90 16.90
CA PRO A 155 13.68 -3.19 17.39
C PRO A 155 14.19 -3.75 18.72
N GLU A 156 13.28 -4.06 19.64
CA GLU A 156 13.60 -4.64 20.95
C GLU A 156 14.18 -6.05 20.81
N ILE A 157 13.67 -6.85 19.87
CA ILE A 157 14.19 -8.19 19.55
C ILE A 157 15.64 -8.12 19.06
N ILE A 158 15.98 -7.09 18.26
CA ILE A 158 17.36 -6.85 17.79
C ILE A 158 18.25 -6.37 18.94
N GLU A 159 17.79 -5.41 19.73
CA GLU A 159 18.54 -4.88 20.88
C GLU A 159 18.89 -5.98 21.89
N ARG A 160 17.98 -6.94 22.08
CA ARG A 160 18.18 -8.14 22.92
C ARG A 160 19.09 -9.19 22.28
N GLY A 161 19.56 -8.99 21.04
CA GLY A 161 20.42 -9.92 20.33
C GLY A 161 19.76 -11.25 19.95
N ILE A 162 18.42 -11.28 19.89
CA ILE A 162 17.65 -12.45 19.46
C ILE A 162 17.74 -12.61 17.94
N LEU A 163 17.79 -11.48 17.22
CA LEU A 163 18.03 -11.43 15.78
C LEU A 163 19.41 -10.81 15.47
N PRO A 164 20.08 -11.27 14.39
CA PRO A 164 19.73 -12.43 13.58
C PRO A 164 19.92 -13.75 14.36
N PHE A 165 19.11 -14.77 14.05
CA PHE A 165 19.20 -16.07 14.73
C PHE A 165 20.61 -16.67 14.60
N LYS A 166 21.26 -16.97 15.73
CA LYS A 166 22.56 -17.65 15.73
C LYS A 166 22.40 -19.04 15.10
N GLY A 167 23.12 -19.31 14.01
CA GLY A 167 23.13 -20.60 13.32
C GLY A 167 22.31 -20.67 12.02
N LEU A 168 21.55 -19.65 11.65
CA LEU A 168 20.99 -19.52 10.29
C LEU A 168 21.94 -18.70 9.42
N SER A 169 22.97 -19.34 8.87
CA SER A 169 23.64 -18.80 7.68
C SER A 169 22.72 -19.07 6.48
N LEU A 170 21.74 -18.20 6.24
CA LEU A 170 21.08 -18.15 4.95
C LEU A 170 22.10 -17.60 3.94
N SER A 171 22.88 -18.50 3.34
CA SER A 171 23.65 -18.18 2.15
C SER A 171 22.63 -17.90 1.04
N LEU A 172 22.27 -16.63 0.85
CA LEU A 172 21.58 -16.21 -0.36
C LEU A 172 22.54 -16.45 -1.53
N PRO A 173 22.21 -17.31 -2.51
CA PRO A 173 23.04 -17.44 -3.68
C PRO A 173 22.91 -16.13 -4.46
N HIS A 174 24.01 -15.37 -4.51
CA HIS A 174 24.33 -14.38 -5.54
C HIS A 174 24.08 -12.89 -5.26
N THR A 175 24.34 -12.39 -4.05
CA THR A 175 24.69 -10.95 -3.89
C THR A 175 25.84 -10.76 -2.90
N ASN A 176 26.97 -10.25 -3.40
CA ASN A 176 28.12 -9.80 -2.59
C ASN A 176 27.85 -8.43 -1.92
N THR A 177 26.62 -8.24 -1.42
CA THR A 177 26.21 -7.01 -0.74
C THR A 177 25.65 -7.42 0.61
N GLN A 178 26.43 -7.23 1.68
CA GLN A 178 25.91 -7.23 3.05
C GLN A 178 25.06 -5.97 3.26
N LEU A 179 23.88 -5.92 2.64
CA LEU A 179 22.75 -5.21 3.23
C LEU A 179 21.92 -6.30 3.86
N SER A 180 22.18 -6.56 5.14
CA SER A 180 21.34 -7.50 5.87
C SER A 180 19.90 -6.99 5.79
N LEU A 181 18.95 -7.87 5.47
CA LEU A 181 17.51 -7.55 5.56
C LEU A 181 17.18 -6.90 6.91
N SER A 182 17.97 -7.17 7.96
CA SER A 182 17.92 -6.50 9.24
C SER A 182 18.14 -4.98 9.18
N GLN A 183 19.07 -4.43 8.40
CA GLN A 183 19.31 -2.97 8.34
C GLN A 183 18.21 -2.22 7.60
N THR A 184 17.70 -2.79 6.51
CA THR A 184 16.56 -2.21 5.78
C THR A 184 15.29 -2.29 6.62
N LEU A 185 15.04 -3.41 7.31
CA LEU A 185 13.94 -3.56 8.26
C LEU A 185 14.10 -2.60 9.45
N ILE A 186 15.29 -2.46 10.05
CA ILE A 186 15.57 -1.51 11.14
C ILE A 186 15.27 -0.08 10.71
N THR A 187 15.75 0.33 9.54
CA THR A 187 15.50 1.67 9.00
C THR A 187 14.00 1.87 8.74
N TRP A 188 13.31 0.86 8.22
CA TRP A 188 11.87 0.81 8.02
C TRP A 188 11.10 0.92 9.35
N PHE A 189 11.55 0.25 10.42
CA PHE A 189 10.97 0.34 11.77
C PHE A 189 11.20 1.70 12.43
N VAL A 190 12.38 2.31 12.25
CA VAL A 190 12.66 3.66 12.77
C VAL A 190 11.74 4.70 12.11
N VAL A 191 11.45 4.55 10.82
CA VAL A 191 10.50 5.41 10.10
C VAL A 191 9.06 5.17 10.58
N GLN A 192 8.63 3.92 10.75
CA GLN A 192 7.31 3.56 11.28
C GLN A 192 7.08 4.07 12.71
N ARG A 193 8.09 3.98 13.58
CA ARG A 193 8.01 4.47 14.97
C ARG A 193 7.80 5.98 15.02
N LYS A 194 8.52 6.76 14.20
CA LYS A 194 8.29 8.22 14.08
C LYS A 194 6.89 8.55 13.57
N ALA A 195 6.32 7.75 12.67
CA ALA A 195 4.96 7.95 12.19
C ALA A 195 3.90 7.64 13.26
N LEU A 196 4.16 6.66 14.14
CA LEU A 196 3.26 6.29 15.24
C LEU A 196 3.38 7.19 16.48
N GLU A 197 4.53 7.82 16.70
CA GLU A 197 4.75 8.77 17.81
C GLU A 197 4.13 10.16 17.54
N ASN A 198 3.64 10.43 16.32
CA ASN A 198 3.04 11.70 15.91
C ASN A 198 1.50 11.62 15.70
N VAL A 199 0.84 10.59 16.26
CA VAL A 199 -0.63 10.45 16.32
C VAL A 199 -1.12 10.70 17.74
#